data_AF-A0A846PFR1-F1
#
_entry.id   AF-A0A846PFR1-F1
#
_cell.length_a   1.000
_cell.length_b   1.000
_cell.length_c   1.000
_cell.angle_alpha   90.00
_cell.angle_beta   90.00
_cell.angle_gamma   90.00
#
_symmetry.space_group_name_H-M   'P 1'
#
loop_
_entity.id
_entity.type
_entity.pdbx_description
1 polymer ?
#
loop_
_entity_poly.entity_id
_entity_poly.type
_entity_poly.pdbx_seq_one_letter_code
_entity_poly.pdbx_strand_id
1 'polypeptide(L)' 'MAKEHDPELDITIFFIDLRAHGKGFEEFTNRAKELGVKYVRCKDVEVKSNPRSENLTLFYEDPEDNKFKGADL' A
#
# COMPACT_ATOMS: atom_id res chain seq x y z
N MET A 1 2.61 3.04 16.50
CA MET A 1 2.40 2.71 15.07
C MET A 1 3.58 3.24 14.27
N ALA A 2 3.97 2.63 13.14
CA ALA A 2 5.16 3.05 12.38
C ALA A 2 5.21 4.56 12.09
N LYS A 3 4.10 5.14 11.61
CA LYS A 3 3.92 6.59 11.40
C LYS A 3 4.01 7.47 12.67
N GLU A 4 3.73 6.91 13.85
CA GLU A 4 3.89 7.64 15.13
C GLU A 4 5.35 7.69 15.59
N HIS A 5 6.17 6.72 15.16
CA HIS A 5 7.60 6.69 15.44
C HIS A 5 8.41 7.42 14.35
N ASP A 6 7.97 7.33 13.10
CA ASP A 6 8.58 7.98 11.96
C ASP A 6 7.48 8.57 11.04
N PRO A 7 7.20 9.88 11.14
CA PRO A 7 6.11 10.51 10.41
C PRO A 7 6.39 10.64 8.90
N GLU A 8 7.66 10.56 8.48
CA GLU A 8 8.08 10.71 7.08
C GLU A 8 7.94 9.41 6.27
N LEU A 9 7.79 8.26 6.93
CA LEU A 9 7.63 6.96 6.27
C LEU A 9 6.54 6.95 5.18
N ASP A 10 6.87 6.62 3.94
CA ASP A 10 5.84 6.41 2.90
C ASP A 10 5.28 5.00 3.05
N ILE A 11 3.97 4.87 3.33
CA ILE A 11 3.32 3.58 3.53
C ILE A 11 2.22 3.41 2.48
N THR A 12 2.32 2.33 1.71
CA THR A 12 1.30 1.91 0.77
C THR A 12 0.88 0.48 1.05
N ILE A 13 -0.43 0.26 1.24
CA ILE A 13 -1.05 -1.04 1.48
C ILE A 13 -1.71 -1.52 0.19
N PHE A 14 -1.17 -2.60 -0.38
CA PHE A 14 -1.74 -3.28 -1.54
C PHE A 14 -2.68 -4.39 -1.07
N PHE A 15 -3.93 -4.40 -1.52
CA PHE A 15 -4.95 -5.32 -1.01
C PHE A 15 -5.95 -5.75 -2.10
N ILE A 16 -6.52 -6.96 -1.95
CA ILE A 16 -7.60 -7.44 -2.82
C ILE A 16 -8.97 -7.02 -2.25
N ASP A 17 -9.14 -7.26 -0.95
CA ASP A 17 -10.36 -7.01 -0.19
C ASP A 17 -10.00 -6.51 1.22
N LEU A 18 -10.46 -5.32 1.57
CA LEU A 18 -10.17 -4.70 2.87
C LEU A 18 -11.26 -5.10 3.85
N ARG A 19 -11.00 -6.11 4.67
CA ARG A 19 -11.94 -6.59 5.69
C ARG A 19 -11.70 -5.86 7.01
N ALA A 20 -12.25 -4.66 7.11
CA ALA A 20 -12.23 -3.85 8.32
C ALA A 20 -13.60 -3.86 9.05
N HIS A 21 -14.33 -4.97 8.98
CA HIS A 21 -15.65 -5.09 9.62
C HIS A 21 -15.50 -5.52 11.08
N GLY A 22 -15.93 -4.65 12.01
CA GLY A 22 -15.88 -4.91 13.44
C GLY A 22 -15.69 -3.62 14.24
N LYS A 23 -16.15 -3.61 15.50
CA LYS A 23 -16.05 -2.44 16.38
C LYS A 23 -14.57 -2.03 16.55
N GLY A 24 -14.24 -0.81 16.12
CA GLY A 24 -12.88 -0.22 16.20
C GLY A 24 -12.00 -0.41 14.97
N PHE A 25 -12.24 -1.41 14.10
CA PHE A 25 -11.38 -1.67 12.93
C PHE A 25 -11.53 -0.61 11.83
N GLU A 26 -12.74 -0.09 11.65
CA GLU A 26 -13.00 1.03 10.74
C GLU A 26 -12.30 2.31 11.21
N GLU A 27 -12.36 2.61 12.51
CA GLU A 27 -11.65 3.76 13.11
C GLU A 27 -10.13 3.66 12.93
N PHE A 28 -9.54 2.47 13.11
CA PHE A 28 -8.10 2.28 12.84
C PHE A 28 -7.74 2.51 11.38
N THR A 29 -8.58 2.02 10.46
CA THR A 29 -8.37 2.21 9.02
C THR A 29 -8.47 3.69 8.64
N ASN A 30 -9.47 4.40 9.18
CA ASN A 30 -9.65 5.83 8.93
C ASN A 30 -8.48 6.63 9.49
N ARG A 31 -8.05 6.36 10.72
CA ARG A 31 -6.88 7.00 11.33
C ARG A 31 -5.61 6.75 10.52
N ALA A 32 -5.41 5.55 9.99
CA ALA A 32 -4.27 5.26 9.11
C ALA A 32 -4.31 6.10 7.83
N LYS A 33 -5.49 6.27 7.20
CA LYS A 33 -5.66 7.15 6.04
C LYS A 33 -5.36 8.61 6.38
N GLU A 34 -5.82 9.10 7.54
CA GLU A 34 -5.52 10.45 8.02
C GLU A 34 -4.02 10.69 8.26
N LEU A 35 -3.27 9.64 8.60
CA LEU A 35 -1.81 9.66 8.72
C LEU A 35 -1.08 9.53 7.37
N GLY A 36 -1.81 9.54 6.24
CA GLY A 36 -1.24 9.51 4.90
C GLY A 36 -0.91 8.11 4.38
N VAL A 37 -1.41 7.04 5.02
CA VAL A 37 -1.27 5.67 4.49
C VAL A 37 -2.11 5.52 3.23
N LYS A 38 -1.48 5.11 2.13
CA LYS A 38 -2.12 4.88 0.84
C LYS A 38 -2.69 3.47 0.79
N TYR A 39 -3.87 3.29 0.22
CA TYR A 39 -4.51 2.00 0.03
C TYR A 39 -4.73 1.79 -1.47
N VAL A 40 -4.09 0.76 -2.03
CA VAL A 40 -4.18 0.42 -3.45
C VAL A 40 -4.86 -0.93 -3.59
N ARG A 41 -6.01 -0.95 -4.25
CA ARG A 41 -6.72 -2.20 -4.51
C ARG A 41 -6.13 -2.87 -5.76
N CYS A 42 -5.54 -4.03 -5.63
CA CYS A 42 -4.97 -4.77 -6.76
C CYS A 42 -5.17 -6.27 -6.57
N LYS A 43 -5.48 -6.98 -7.65
CA LYS A 43 -5.70 -8.43 -7.60
C LYS A 43 -4.41 -9.22 -7.82
N ASP A 44 -3.54 -8.70 -8.68
CA ASP A 44 -2.29 -9.33 -9.10
C ASP A 44 -1.12 -8.42 -8.75
N VAL A 45 -0.09 -9.00 -8.14
CA VAL A 45 1.09 -8.28 -7.66
C VAL A 45 2.32 -9.13 -7.88
N GLU A 46 3.37 -8.55 -8.44
CA GLU A 46 4.66 -9.18 -8.64
C GLU A 46 5.76 -8.31 -8.04
N VAL A 47 6.66 -8.91 -7.26
CA VAL A 47 7.79 -8.19 -6.65
C VAL A 47 9.08 -8.65 -7.33
N LYS A 48 9.87 -7.69 -7.81
CA LYS A 48 11.17 -7.95 -8.44
C LYS A 48 12.24 -7.10 -7.80
N SER A 49 13.45 -7.63 -7.70
CA SER A 49 14.61 -6.82 -7.33
C SER A 49 14.92 -5.81 -8.44
N ASN A 50 15.21 -4.58 -8.07
CA ASN A 50 15.63 -3.56 -9.02
C ASN A 50 17.13 -3.80 -9.34
N PRO A 51 17.55 -4.11 -10.57
CA PRO A 51 18.96 -4.36 -10.86
C PRO A 51 19.84 -3.09 -10.74
N ARG A 52 19.24 -1.92 -10.57
CA ARG A 52 19.93 -0.62 -10.44
C ARG A 52 19.92 -0.05 -9.01
N SER A 53 19.23 -0.69 -8.07
CA SER A 53 19.11 -0.27 -6.67
C SER A 53 19.10 -1.48 -5.76
N GLU A 54 19.35 -1.33 -4.46
CA GLU A 54 19.06 -2.39 -3.48
C GLU A 54 17.56 -2.51 -3.16
N ASN A 55 16.75 -1.64 -3.77
CA ASN A 55 15.31 -1.59 -3.62
C ASN A 55 14.57 -2.68 -4.40
N LEU A 56 13.31 -2.90 -4.00
CA LEU A 56 12.37 -3.77 -4.69
C LEU A 56 11.43 -2.92 -5.55
N THR A 57 11.09 -3.42 -6.73
CA THR A 57 10.02 -2.84 -7.55
C THR A 57 8.80 -3.74 -7.47
N LEU A 58 7.68 -3.16 -7.06
CA LEU A 58 6.37 -3.79 -7.02
C LEU A 58 5.60 -3.48 -8.30
N PHE A 59 5.23 -4.51 -9.05
CA PHE A 59 4.36 -4.42 -10.22
C PHE A 59 2.95 -4.82 -9.82
N TYR A 60 1.97 -3.97 -10.14
CA TYR A 60 0.58 -4.24 -9.80
C TYR A 60 -0.36 -3.70 -10.89
N GLU A 61 -1.51 -4.34 -11.03
CA GLU A 61 -2.60 -3.81 -11.85
C GLU A 61 -3.32 -2.69 -11.09
N ASP A 62 -3.33 -1.50 -11.67
CA ASP A 62 -4.07 -0.37 -11.13
C ASP A 62 -5.56 -0.51 -11.45
N PRO A 63 -6.45 -0.47 -10.45
CA PRO A 63 -7.86 -0.73 -10.65
C PRO A 63 -8.59 0.41 -11.36
N GLU A 64 -8.04 1.63 -11.36
CA GLU A 64 -8.68 2.79 -11.97
C GLU A 64 -8.50 2.81 -13.49
N ASP A 65 -7.33 2.37 -13.98
CA ASP A 65 -6.97 2.45 -15.40
C ASP A 65 -6.66 1.09 -16.04
N ASN A 66 -6.74 -0.02 -15.29
CA ASN A 66 -6.38 -1.39 -15.72
C ASN A 66 -4.99 -1.47 -16.39
N LYS A 67 -4.04 -0.65 -15.93
CA LYS A 67 -2.66 -0.66 -16.40
C LYS A 67 -1.75 -1.24 -15.32
N PHE A 68 -0.76 -2.01 -15.77
CA PHE A 68 0.34 -2.44 -14.93
C PHE A 68 1.26 -1.27 -14.60
N LYS A 69 1.40 -0.95 -13.32
CA LYS A 69 2.28 0.11 -12.80
C LYS A 69 3.40 -0.52 -11.97
N GLY A 70 4.58 0.11 -12.01
CA GLY A 70 5.70 -0.21 -11.13
C GLY A 70 5.83 0.85 -10.03
N ALA A 71 5.90 0.43 -8.77
CA ALA A 71 6.24 1.27 -7.63
C ALA A 71 7.57 0.79 -7.04
N ASP A 72 8.55 1.69 -6.90
CA ASP A 72 9.81 1.39 -6.18
C ASP A 72 9.54 1.49 -4.67
N LEU A 73 9.98 0.47 -3.92
CA LEU A 73 9.81 0.31 -2.48
C LEU A 73 11.08 0.68 -1.73
#